data_AF-A0A6B3FUI7-F1
#
_entry.id   AF-A0A6B3FUI7-F1
#
_cell.length_a   1.000
_cell.length_b   1.000
_cell.length_c   1.000
_cell.angle_alpha   90.00
_cell.angle_beta   90.00
_cell.angle_gamma   90.00
#
_symmetry.space_group_name_H-M   'P 1'
#
loop_
_entity.id
_entity.type
_entity.pdbx_description
1 polymer ?
#
loop_
_entity_poly.entity_id
_entity_poly.type
_entity_poly.pdbx_seq_one_letter_code
_entity_poly.pdbx_strand_id
1 'polypeptide(L)'
;HRSVAVYLECARDGYPSVAGGTLLHSPVSFDLTVTSLYAPLISGGTVRVTALEGPGSGAPRPSFLKATPAHLALLGVLPEEFSPSDELVVGGEM
;
A
#
# COMPACT_ATOMS: atom_id res chain seq x y z
N HIS A 1 -8.37 12.08 -17.33
CA HIS A 1 -7.48 11.16 -16.57
C HIS A 1 -5.98 11.49 -16.64
N ARG A 2 -5.51 12.51 -17.41
CA ARG A 2 -4.07 12.81 -17.56
C ARG A 2 -3.31 13.02 -16.25
N SER A 3 -3.89 13.78 -15.30
CA SER A 3 -3.26 14.03 -13.99
C SER A 3 -2.96 12.74 -13.22
N VAL A 4 -3.93 11.81 -13.19
CA VAL A 4 -3.75 10.51 -12.53
C VAL A 4 -2.70 9.66 -13.25
N ALA A 5 -2.66 9.67 -14.59
CA ALA A 5 -1.64 8.93 -15.34
C ALA A 5 -0.22 9.42 -15.01
N VAL A 6 0.00 10.74 -15.03
CA VAL A 6 1.29 11.35 -14.67
C VAL A 6 1.65 11.04 -13.22
N TYR A 7 0.68 11.13 -12.29
CA TYR A 7 0.91 10.76 -10.91
C TYR A 7 1.36 9.30 -10.75
N LEU A 8 0.72 8.37 -11.46
CA LEU A 8 1.05 6.96 -11.38
C LEU A 8 2.39 6.62 -12.04
N GLU A 9 2.78 7.32 -13.10
CA GLU A 9 4.13 7.25 -13.66
C GLU A 9 5.16 7.68 -12.61
N CYS A 10 4.97 8.83 -11.96
CA CYS A 10 5.85 9.27 -10.87
C CYS A 10 5.86 8.28 -9.69
N ALA A 11 4.71 7.71 -9.32
CA ALA A 11 4.61 6.76 -8.22
C ALA A 11 5.33 5.44 -8.52
N ARG A 12 5.22 4.91 -9.75
CA ARG A 12 5.96 3.73 -10.17
C ARG A 12 7.47 3.97 -10.12
N ASP A 13 7.90 5.11 -10.63
CA ASP A 13 9.33 5.42 -10.71
C ASP A 13 9.92 5.75 -9.32
N GLY A 14 9.11 6.33 -8.42
CA GLY A 14 9.49 6.66 -7.05
C GLY A 14 9.39 5.52 -6.04
N TYR A 15 8.53 4.52 -6.29
CA TYR A 15 8.30 3.37 -5.40
C TYR A 15 8.40 2.04 -6.17
N PRO A 16 9.61 1.57 -6.53
CA PRO A 16 9.78 0.36 -7.35
C PRO A 16 9.13 -0.90 -6.75
N SER A 17 9.00 -0.98 -5.42
CA SER A 17 8.39 -2.13 -4.73
C SER A 17 6.91 -2.33 -5.05
N VAL A 18 6.21 -1.35 -5.65
CA VAL A 18 4.81 -1.54 -6.11
C VAL A 18 4.70 -2.63 -7.19
N ALA A 19 5.79 -2.97 -7.89
CA ALA A 19 5.82 -4.08 -8.85
C ALA A 19 5.70 -5.47 -8.18
N GLY A 20 5.84 -5.55 -6.85
CA GLY A 20 5.61 -6.76 -6.06
C GLY A 20 4.16 -6.87 -5.58
N GLY A 21 3.94 -6.78 -4.27
CA GLY A 21 2.61 -6.86 -3.64
C GLY A 21 2.28 -5.62 -2.79
N THR A 22 1.05 -5.13 -2.88
CA THR A 22 0.53 -4.02 -2.06
C THR A 22 -0.64 -4.48 -1.19
N LEU A 23 -0.83 -3.81 -0.05
CA LEU A 23 -2.09 -3.88 0.70
C LEU A 23 -2.97 -2.68 0.41
N LEU A 24 -4.23 -2.96 0.09
CA LEU A 24 -5.31 -1.99 0.09
C LEU A 24 -6.16 -2.22 1.35
N HIS A 25 -5.96 -1.35 2.35
CA HIS A 25 -6.59 -1.48 3.67
C HIS A 25 -7.53 -0.34 4.05
N SER A 26 -7.46 0.79 3.35
CA SER A 26 -8.34 1.94 3.56
C SER A 26 -9.51 1.92 2.57
N PRO A 27 -10.65 2.54 2.93
CA PRO A 27 -11.77 2.73 2.01
C PRO A 27 -11.32 3.43 0.72
N VAL A 28 -11.89 3.02 -0.43
CA VAL A 28 -11.61 3.62 -1.75
C VAL A 28 -11.94 5.11 -1.85
N SER A 29 -12.70 5.65 -0.89
CA SER A 29 -12.98 7.08 -0.77
C SER A 29 -11.78 7.89 -0.25
N PHE A 30 -10.72 7.25 0.22
CA PHE A 30 -9.48 7.90 0.67
C PHE A 30 -8.43 7.93 -0.45
N ASP A 31 -7.72 9.04 -0.60
CA ASP A 31 -6.78 9.28 -1.70
C ASP A 31 -5.58 8.32 -1.70
N LEU A 32 -5.17 7.82 -0.52
CA LEU A 32 -4.12 6.83 -0.36
C LEU A 32 -4.35 5.58 -1.24
N THR A 33 -5.61 5.25 -1.51
CA THR A 33 -5.96 4.08 -2.31
C THR A 33 -5.54 4.19 -3.78
N VAL A 34 -5.38 5.40 -4.33
CA VAL A 34 -4.98 5.58 -5.74
C VAL A 34 -3.60 4.94 -5.99
N THR A 35 -2.64 5.19 -5.11
CA THR A 35 -1.30 4.57 -5.21
C THR A 35 -1.40 3.06 -4.99
N SER A 36 -2.00 2.63 -3.88
CA SER A 36 -2.03 1.22 -3.47
C SER A 36 -2.83 0.32 -4.41
N LEU A 37 -3.82 0.87 -5.13
CA LEU A 37 -4.63 0.15 -6.10
C LEU A 37 -4.00 0.17 -7.50
N TYR A 38 -3.67 1.35 -8.04
CA TYR A 38 -3.33 1.43 -9.47
C TYR A 38 -1.84 1.28 -9.76
N ALA A 39 -0.93 1.76 -8.90
CA ALA A 39 0.51 1.64 -9.11
C ALA A 39 0.99 0.19 -9.29
N PRO A 40 0.57 -0.81 -8.48
CA PRO A 40 0.93 -2.20 -8.73
C PRO A 40 0.36 -2.74 -10.04
N LEU A 41 -0.90 -2.42 -10.36
CA LEU A 41 -1.56 -2.96 -11.56
C LEU A 41 -0.89 -2.48 -12.86
N ILE A 42 -0.37 -1.25 -12.90
CA ILE A 42 0.38 -0.75 -14.06
C ILE A 42 1.86 -1.19 -14.08
N SER A 43 2.34 -1.80 -13.00
CA SER A 43 3.74 -2.22 -12.82
C SER A 43 3.93 -3.73 -12.83
N GLY A 44 2.85 -4.50 -13.01
CA GLY A 44 2.87 -5.97 -12.99
C GLY A 44 2.77 -6.60 -11.59
N GLY A 45 2.50 -5.80 -10.57
CA GLY A 45 2.33 -6.25 -9.19
C GLY A 45 0.91 -6.72 -8.86
N THR A 46 0.70 -7.04 -7.59
CA THR A 46 -0.57 -7.57 -7.04
C THR A 46 -1.13 -6.66 -5.97
N VAL A 47 -2.46 -6.52 -5.94
CA VAL A 47 -3.19 -5.84 -4.87
C VAL A 47 -3.87 -6.88 -3.99
N ARG A 48 -3.59 -6.86 -2.68
CA ARG A 48 -4.31 -7.64 -1.67
C ARG A 48 -5.21 -6.71 -0.87
N VAL A 49 -6.52 -6.95 -0.94
CA VAL A 49 -7.51 -6.18 -0.21
C VAL A 49 -7.76 -6.83 1.14
N THR A 50 -7.41 -6.14 2.22
CA THR A 50 -7.58 -6.63 3.60
C THR A 50 -7.55 -5.45 4.56
N ALA A 51 -8.30 -5.54 5.66
CA ALA A 51 -8.14 -4.60 6.77
C ALA A 51 -6.79 -4.85 7.49
N LEU A 52 -6.24 -3.80 8.12
CA LEU A 52 -5.09 -3.89 9.01
C LEU A 52 -5.55 -4.30 10.41
N GLU A 53 -6.05 -5.52 10.54
CA GLU A 53 -6.57 -6.07 11.79
C GLU A 53 -6.49 -7.60 11.83
N GLY A 54 -6.60 -8.15 13.04
CA GLY A 54 -6.72 -9.59 13.26
C GLY A 54 -5.38 -10.36 13.32
N PRO A 55 -5.44 -11.68 13.47
CA PRO A 55 -4.28 -12.54 13.75
C PRO A 55 -3.41 -12.84 12.52
N GLY A 56 -3.74 -12.26 11.36
CA GLY A 56 -3.12 -12.61 10.09
C GLY A 56 -3.74 -13.86 9.45
N SER A 57 -3.41 -14.06 8.18
CA SER A 57 -3.91 -15.10 7.30
C SER A 57 -2.82 -16.08 6.84
N GLY A 58 -1.56 -15.85 7.23
CA GLY A 58 -0.40 -16.55 6.70
C GLY A 58 -0.03 -16.13 5.27
N ALA A 59 -0.61 -15.03 4.78
CA ALA A 59 -0.32 -14.52 3.45
C ALA A 59 1.09 -13.88 3.38
N PRO A 60 1.71 -13.85 2.19
CA PRO A 60 2.99 -13.19 2.01
C PRO A 60 2.93 -11.70 2.40
N ARG A 61 4.01 -11.22 3.01
CA ARG A 61 4.22 -9.78 3.29
C ARG A 61 4.08 -8.98 1.97
N PRO A 62 3.41 -7.82 1.99
CA PRO A 62 3.48 -6.91 0.85
C PRO A 62 4.91 -6.39 0.68
N SER A 63 5.33 -6.03 -0.52
CA SER A 63 6.58 -5.30 -0.75
C SER A 63 6.40 -3.80 -0.52
N PHE A 64 5.19 -3.27 -0.77
CA PHE A 64 4.85 -1.87 -0.59
C PHE A 64 3.61 -1.70 0.29
N LEU A 65 3.66 -0.73 1.21
CA LEU A 65 2.48 -0.30 1.97
C LEU A 65 2.42 1.23 2.03
N LYS A 66 1.24 1.78 1.74
CA LYS A 66 0.92 3.18 2.04
C LYS A 66 -0.01 3.24 3.25
N ALA A 67 0.33 4.03 4.25
CA ALA A 67 -0.35 4.07 5.54
C ALA A 67 -0.39 5.50 6.10
N THR A 68 -1.36 5.81 6.95
CA THR A 68 -1.32 7.04 7.76
C THR A 68 -0.42 6.83 8.99
N PRO A 69 0.06 7.89 9.67
CA PRO A 69 0.76 7.73 10.94
C PRO A 69 -0.04 6.94 12.00
N ALA A 70 -1.36 7.08 12.09
CA ALA A 70 -2.20 6.23 12.94
C ALA A 70 -2.08 4.73 12.60
N HIS A 71 -1.99 4.37 11.31
CA HIS A 71 -1.78 2.98 10.89
C HIS A 71 -0.35 2.49 11.16
N LEU A 72 0.66 3.37 11.11
CA LEU A 72 2.04 3.01 11.46
C LEU A 72 2.12 2.47 12.90
N ALA A 73 1.39 3.08 13.83
CA ALA A 73 1.34 2.59 15.21
C ALA A 73 0.74 1.17 15.30
N LEU A 74 -0.24 0.83 14.45
CA LEU A 74 -0.85 -0.50 14.40
C LEU A 74 0.13 -1.57 13.89
N LEU A 75 0.99 -1.25 12.92
CA LEU A 75 1.97 -2.20 12.39
C LEU A 75 2.96 -2.70 13.44
N GLY A 76 3.21 -1.95 14.52
CA GLY A 76 4.06 -2.37 15.63
C GLY A 76 3.44 -3.44 16.54
N VAL A 77 2.13 -3.69 16.43
CA VAL A 77 1.40 -4.67 17.26
C VAL A 77 0.74 -5.77 16.43
N LEU A 78 0.58 -5.57 15.13
CA LEU A 78 0.04 -6.54 14.21
C LEU A 78 1.09 -7.59 13.80
N PRO A 79 0.65 -8.77 13.32
CA PRO A 79 1.53 -9.76 12.72
C PRO A 79 2.39 -9.18 11.59
N GLU A 80 3.60 -9.70 11.43
CA GLU A 80 4.58 -9.20 10.46
C GLU A 80 4.07 -9.25 9.00
N GLU A 81 3.10 -10.13 8.69
CA GLU A 81 2.47 -10.24 7.35
C GLU A 81 1.79 -8.96 6.85
N PHE A 82 1.48 -8.01 7.74
CA PHE A 82 0.90 -6.72 7.39
C PHE A 82 1.98 -5.66 7.11
N SER A 83 3.21 -5.88 7.57
CA SER A 83 4.32 -4.94 7.42
C SER A 83 5.04 -5.16 6.08
N PRO A 84 5.34 -4.09 5.33
CA PRO A 84 6.01 -4.23 4.04
C PRO A 84 7.42 -4.78 4.19
N SER A 85 7.88 -5.57 3.22
CA SER A 85 9.26 -6.06 3.16
C SER A 85 10.26 -5.02 2.66
N ASP A 86 9.81 -4.05 1.84
CA ASP A 86 10.72 -3.15 1.12
C ASP A 86 10.41 -1.67 1.41
N GLU A 87 9.21 -1.18 1.06
CA GLU A 87 8.90 0.25 1.17
C GLU A 87 7.60 0.51 1.97
N LEU A 88 7.71 1.42 2.95
CA LEU A 88 6.59 1.98 3.69
C LEU A 88 6.49 3.49 3.38
N VAL A 89 5.36 3.91 2.82
CA VAL A 89 5.06 5.33 2.63
C VAL A 89 4.04 5.75 3.68
N VAL A 90 4.46 6.63 4.58
CA VAL A 90 3.57 7.21 5.59
C VAL A 90 3.10 8.57 5.11
N GLY A 91 1.80 8.76 5.02
CA GLY A 91 1.20 10.02 4.58
C GLY A 91 -0.32 10.01 4.70
N GLY A 92 -0.91 11.19 4.67
CA GLY A 92 -2.33 11.37 4.96
C GLY A 92 -2.54 11.50 6.46
N GLU A 93 -2.73 12.73 6.91
CA GLU A 93 -3.25 13.19 8.20
C GLU A 93 -3.37 14.72 8.04
N MET A 94 -4.48 15.32 8.50
CA MET A 94 -4.66 16.78 8.61
C MET A 94 -4.76 17.17 10.08
#